data_AF-D5RUJ7-F1
#
_entry.id   AF-D5RUJ7-F1
#
_cell.length_a   1.000
_cell.length_b   1.000
_cell.length_c   1.000
_cell.angle_alpha   90.00
_cell.angle_beta   90.00
_cell.angle_gamma   90.00
#
_symmetry.space_group_name_H-M   'P 1'
#
loop_
_entity.id
_entity.type
_entity.pdbx_description
1 polymer ?
#
loop_
_entity_poly.entity_id
_entity_poly.type
_entity_poly.pdbx_seq_one_letter_code
_entity_poly.pdbx_strand_id
1 'polypeptide(L)' 'MPFHLAGTVAVLEGHCSIEEAETLAEALRGLAQPQVDLAGCAHLHLAVLQTLLALRPALAAPPADPLL' A
#
# COMPACT_ATOMS: atom_id res chain seq x y z
N MET A 1 5.54 1.73 11.57
CA MET A 1 4.33 1.46 10.77
C MET A 1 4.65 1.94 9.38
N PRO A 2 4.95 1.04 8.43
CA PRO A 2 5.57 1.40 7.18
C PRO A 2 4.54 1.94 6.19
N PHE A 3 3.34 2.31 6.65
CA PHE A 3 2.45 3.17 5.89
C PHE A 3 1.67 4.13 6.80
N HIS A 4 1.23 5.24 6.21
CA HIS A 4 0.32 6.21 6.84
C HIS A 4 -0.75 6.65 5.83
N LEU A 5 -1.83 7.26 6.32
CA LEU A 5 -2.87 7.84 5.46
C LEU A 5 -2.66 9.35 5.29
N ALA A 6 -2.65 9.79 4.04
CA ALA A 6 -2.67 11.19 3.63
C ALA A 6 -3.96 11.44 2.82
N GLY A 7 -5.06 11.76 3.52
CA GLY A 7 -6.37 11.87 2.91
C GLY A 7 -6.89 10.49 2.45
N THR A 8 -7.06 10.31 1.14
CA THR A 8 -7.46 9.03 0.52
C THR A 8 -6.29 8.21 -0.01
N VAL A 9 -5.05 8.65 0.25
CA VAL A 9 -3.83 7.96 -0.18
C VAL A 9 -3.23 7.22 1.01
N ALA A 10 -2.98 5.92 0.87
CA ALA A 10 -2.08 5.20 1.76
C ALA A 10 -0.65 5.28 1.21
N VAL A 11 0.26 5.87 1.96
CA VAL A 11 1.65 6.06 1.57
C VAL A 11 2.48 4.96 2.22
N LEU A 12 3.04 4.04 1.41
CA LEU A 12 3.83 2.91 1.87
C LEU A 12 5.33 3.20 1.71
N GLU A 13 6.10 2.93 2.74
CA GLU A 13 7.52 3.29 2.86
C GLU A 13 8.35 2.12 3.42
N GLY A 14 9.58 1.96 2.92
CA GLY A 14 10.50 0.95 3.41
C GLY A 14 10.01 -0.48 3.19
N HIS A 15 10.22 -1.34 4.18
CA HIS A 15 9.85 -2.75 4.11
C HIS A 15 8.45 -2.98 4.69
N CYS A 16 7.48 -3.25 3.82
CA CYS A 16 6.12 -3.62 4.20
C CYS A 16 6.05 -5.13 4.42
N SER A 17 5.96 -5.53 5.67
CA SER A 17 5.96 -6.92 6.12
C SER A 17 4.56 -7.53 6.07
N ILE A 18 4.43 -8.78 6.51
CA ILE A 18 3.12 -9.45 6.63
C ILE A 18 2.16 -8.72 7.59
N GLU A 19 2.70 -8.05 8.62
CA GLU A 19 1.92 -7.42 9.69
C GLU A 19 1.02 -6.28 9.17
N GLU A 20 1.41 -5.65 8.05
CA GLU A 20 0.65 -4.56 7.45
C GLU A 20 -0.55 -5.00 6.63
N ALA A 21 -0.62 -6.27 6.22
CA ALA A 21 -1.59 -6.71 5.22
C ALA A 21 -3.05 -6.52 5.67
N GLU A 22 -3.34 -6.80 6.93
CA GLU A 22 -4.69 -6.65 7.50
C GLU A 22 -5.04 -5.18 7.73
N THR A 23 -4.15 -4.42 8.40
CA THR A 23 -4.38 -3.00 8.70
C THR A 23 -4.49 -2.16 7.43
N LEU A 24 -3.71 -2.46 6.38
CA LEU A 24 -3.83 -1.82 5.08
C LEU A 24 -5.18 -2.14 4.42
N ALA A 25 -5.63 -3.40 4.48
CA ALA A 25 -6.91 -3.80 3.91
C ALA A 25 -8.08 -3.07 4.57
N GLU A 26 -8.05 -2.96 5.90
CA GLU A 26 -9.06 -2.24 6.66
C GLU A 26 -9.05 -0.74 6.31
N ALA A 27 -7.86 -0.13 6.28
CA ALA A 27 -7.71 1.28 5.92
C ALA A 27 -8.26 1.58 4.52
N LEU A 28 -7.88 0.79 3.50
CA LEU A 28 -8.30 1.03 2.11
C LEU A 28 -9.81 0.84 1.91
N ARG A 29 -10.44 -0.11 2.62
CA ARG A 29 -11.91 -0.30 2.55
C ARG A 29 -12.69 0.87 3.16
N GLY A 30 -12.09 1.61 4.09
CA GLY A 30 -12.69 2.80 4.70
C GLY A 30 -12.69 4.04 3.80
N LEU A 31 -11.99 4.00 2.66
CA LEU A 31 -11.84 5.14 1.74
C LEU A 31 -12.80 5.01 0.56
N ALA A 32 -13.41 6.12 0.13
CA ALA A 32 -14.33 6.13 -1.01
C ALA A 32 -13.64 5.89 -2.37
N GLN A 33 -12.39 6.35 -2.52
CA GLN A 33 -11.56 6.20 -3.71
C GLN A 33 -10.11 5.95 -3.27
N PRO A 34 -9.81 4.75 -2.77
CA PRO A 34 -8.49 4.46 -2.19
C PRO A 34 -7.40 4.57 -3.24
N GLN A 35 -6.33 5.24 -2.86
CA GLN A 35 -5.10 5.32 -3.63
C GLN A 35 -3.93 4.78 -2.80
N VAL A 36 -2.91 4.28 -3.49
CA VAL A 36 -1.65 3.85 -2.86
C VAL A 36 -0.46 4.53 -3.50
N ASP A 37 0.43 5.05 -2.68
CA ASP A 37 1.74 5.57 -3.07
C ASP A 37 2.79 4.55 -2.65
N LEU A 38 3.53 4.03 -3.63
CA LEU A 38 4.60 3.05 -3.43
C LEU A 38 6.00 3.65 -3.66
N ALA A 39 6.13 4.96 -3.89
CA ALA A 39 7.41 5.58 -4.26
C ALA A 39 8.50 5.39 -3.18
N GLY A 40 8.10 5.37 -1.91
CA GLY A 40 8.99 5.08 -0.78
C GLY A 40 9.13 3.60 -0.44
N CYS A 41 8.37 2.72 -1.09
CA CYS A 41 8.35 1.29 -0.77
C CYS A 41 9.59 0.59 -1.32
N ALA A 42 10.32 -0.09 -0.44
CA ALA A 42 11.54 -0.84 -0.76
C ALA A 42 11.31 -2.36 -0.81
N HIS A 43 10.23 -2.85 -0.19
CA HIS A 43 9.80 -4.25 -0.32
C HIS A 43 8.32 -4.41 0.04
N LEU A 44 7.59 -5.20 -0.75
CA LEU A 44 6.22 -5.64 -0.45
C LEU A 44 6.20 -7.14 -0.14
N HIS A 45 5.81 -7.49 1.07
CA HIS A 45 5.47 -8.87 1.37
C HIS A 45 4.28 -9.34 0.50
N LEU A 46 4.28 -10.61 0.11
CA LEU A 46 3.26 -11.18 -0.79
C LEU A 46 1.82 -10.96 -0.30
N ALA A 47 1.59 -11.06 1.01
CA ALA A 47 0.27 -10.80 1.59
C ALA A 47 -0.20 -9.34 1.40
N VAL A 48 0.70 -8.37 1.50
CA VAL A 48 0.40 -6.96 1.24
C VAL A 48 0.07 -6.76 -0.24
N LEU A 49 0.87 -7.35 -1.13
CA LEU A 49 0.59 -7.34 -2.58
C LEU A 49 -0.78 -7.97 -2.90
N GLN A 50 -1.13 -9.09 -2.27
CA GLN A 50 -2.44 -9.73 -2.42
C GLN A 50 -3.58 -8.82 -1.96
N THR A 51 -3.41 -8.10 -0.84
CA THR A 51 -4.37 -7.07 -0.39
C THR A 51 -4.57 -6.00 -1.46
N LEU A 52 -3.49 -5.47 -2.04
CA LEU A 52 -3.56 -4.46 -3.11
C LEU A 52 -4.27 -5.01 -4.36
N LEU A 53 -3.93 -6.22 -4.79
CA LEU A 53 -4.56 -6.85 -5.96
C LEU A 53 -6.05 -7.14 -5.74
N ALA A 54 -6.44 -7.51 -4.52
CA ALA A 54 -7.84 -7.78 -4.18
C ALA A 54 -8.69 -6.50 -4.16
N LEU A 55 -8.16 -5.43 -3.57
CA LEU A 55 -8.88 -4.17 -3.40
C LEU A 55 -8.75 -3.22 -4.60
N ARG A 56 -7.76 -3.44 -5.46
CA ARG A 56 -7.49 -2.67 -6.68
C ARG A 56 -7.52 -1.14 -6.45
N PRO A 57 -6.78 -0.61 -5.45
CA PRO A 57 -6.67 0.84 -5.30
C PRO A 57 -5.99 1.44 -6.53
N ALA A 58 -6.27 2.72 -6.80
CA ALA A 58 -5.53 3.43 -7.83
C ALA A 58 -4.09 3.69 -7.35
N LEU A 59 -3.13 3.69 -8.27
CA LEU A 59 -1.73 3.97 -7.96
C LEU A 59 -1.50 5.48 -8.05
N ALA A 60 -1.22 6.13 -6.92
CA ALA A 60 -0.85 7.54 -6.85
C ALA A 60 0.58 7.75 -7.35
N ALA A 61 1.50 6.89 -6.92
CA ALA A 61 2.86 6.82 -7.45
C ALA A 61 3.38 5.38 -7.43
N PRO A 62 4.11 4.95 -8.47
CA PRO A 62 4.69 3.61 -8.54
C PRO A 62 5.91 3.46 -7.63
N PRO A 63 6.36 2.22 -7.37
CA PRO A 63 7.66 1.96 -6.79
C PRO A 63 8.79 2.69 -7.50
N ALA A 64 9.77 3.20 -6.74
CA ALA A 64 10.97 3.80 -7.33
C ALA A 64 11.86 2.74 -8.01
N ASP A 65 11.89 1.52 -7.48
CA ASP A 65 12.53 0.36 -8.13
C ASP A 65 11.52 -0.32 -9.08
N PRO A 66 11.77 -0.36 -10.40
CA PRO A 66 10.89 -1.04 -11.34
C PRO A 66 10.74 -2.56 -11.13
N LEU A 67 11.60 -3.16 -10.31
CA LEU A 67 11.60 -4.59 -9.99
C LEU A 67 10.94 -4.94 -8.65
N LEU A 68 10.42 -3.93 -7.93
CA LEU A 68 9.62 -4.14 -6.72
C LEU A 68 8.31 -4.91 -7.03
#